data_AF-A0A3D4UFZ4-F1
#
_entry.id   AF-A0A3D4UFZ4-F1
#
_cell.length_a   1.000
_cell.length_b   1.000
_cell.length_c   1.000
_cell.angle_alpha   90.00
_cell.angle_beta   90.00
_cell.angle_gamma   90.00
#
_symmetry.space_group_name_H-M   'P 1'
#
loop_
_entity.id
_entity.type
_entity.pdbx_description
1 polymer ?
#
loop_
_entity_poly.entity_id
_entity_poly.type
_entity_poly.pdbx_seq_one_letter_code
_entity_poly.pdbx_strand_id
1 'polypeptide(L)'
;MNNKTTLPLIGILGVAVVGSTLAVATNAMRVGTDEYSFFDPIIDVSTLVNALYVEDPDAEALQRGAIEGMLEELNDPYTTFVPRRDTQDFSKDLTGEYVGIGAEVQIRDGWLTISSPLDGS
;
A
#
# COMPACT_ATOMS: atom_id res chain seq x y z
N MET A 1 13.29 67.83 -18.47
CA MET A 1 11.98 67.27 -18.83
C MET A 1 12.24 66.07 -19.75
N ASN A 2 11.76 64.87 -19.39
CA ASN A 2 11.50 63.68 -20.23
C ASN A 2 11.97 62.35 -19.60
N ASN A 3 11.18 61.90 -18.62
CA ASN A 3 11.14 60.56 -18.01
C ASN A 3 10.41 59.52 -18.89
N LYS A 4 10.56 59.59 -20.22
CA LYS A 4 9.77 58.78 -21.16
C LYS A 4 10.34 57.37 -21.43
N THR A 5 11.53 57.04 -20.95
CA THR A 5 12.20 55.74 -21.18
C THR A 5 12.10 54.73 -20.04
N THR A 6 11.66 55.13 -18.84
CA THR A 6 11.50 54.23 -17.68
C THR A 6 10.15 53.51 -17.63
N LEU A 7 9.16 53.99 -18.38
CA LEU A 7 7.81 53.41 -18.46
C LEU A 7 7.73 52.00 -19.09
N PRO A 8 8.41 51.67 -20.21
CA PRO A 8 8.31 50.34 -20.81
C PRO A 8 9.04 49.25 -19.98
N LEU A 9 10.08 49.63 -19.23
CA LEU A 9 10.88 48.69 -18.44
C LEU A 9 10.13 48.15 -17.21
N ILE A 10 9.33 48.98 -16.54
CA ILE A 10 8.49 48.55 -15.41
C ILE A 10 7.36 47.63 -15.89
N GLY A 11 6.80 47.90 -17.07
CA GLY A 11 5.77 47.05 -17.68
C GLY A 11 6.27 45.64 -18.03
N ILE A 12 7.46 45.53 -18.61
CA ILE A 12 8.07 44.24 -18.96
C ILE A 12 8.43 43.43 -17.70
N LEU A 13 8.94 44.10 -16.66
CA LEU A 13 9.26 43.44 -15.39
C LEU A 13 7.99 42.93 -14.68
N GLY A 14 6.91 43.71 -14.68
CA GLY A 14 5.62 43.31 -14.10
C GLY A 14 5.02 42.08 -14.81
N VAL A 15 5.07 42.02 -16.14
CA VAL A 15 4.58 40.86 -16.91
C VAL A 15 5.45 39.62 -16.67
N ALA A 16 6.77 39.78 -16.54
CA ALA A 16 7.67 38.66 -16.22
C ALA A 16 7.45 38.11 -14.80
N VAL A 17 7.18 38.97 -13.81
CA VAL A 17 6.89 38.55 -12.42
C VAL A 17 5.51 37.91 -12.30
N VAL A 18 4.49 38.44 -12.98
CA VAL A 18 3.15 37.84 -12.99
C VAL A 18 3.17 36.50 -13.75
N GLY A 19 3.90 36.43 -14.87
CA GLY A 19 4.08 35.18 -15.61
C GLY A 19 4.82 34.10 -14.82
N SER A 20 5.89 34.47 -14.09
CA SER A 20 6.65 33.51 -13.28
C SER A 20 5.87 33.04 -12.05
N THR A 21 5.14 33.93 -11.37
CA THR A 21 4.29 33.54 -10.23
C THR A 21 3.12 32.65 -10.65
N LEU A 22 2.52 32.89 -11.82
CA LEU A 22 1.46 32.01 -12.36
C LEU A 22 2.01 30.65 -12.82
N ALA A 23 3.21 30.60 -13.41
CA ALA A 23 3.87 29.35 -13.78
C ALA A 23 4.25 28.52 -12.54
N VAL A 24 4.74 29.15 -11.48
CA VAL A 24 5.06 28.47 -10.21
C VAL A 24 3.78 27.97 -9.52
N ALA A 25 2.69 28.74 -9.53
CA ALA A 25 1.41 28.35 -8.95
C ALA A 25 0.76 27.18 -9.69
N THR A 26 0.82 27.15 -11.02
CA THR A 26 0.30 26.04 -11.83
C THR A 26 1.13 24.77 -11.65
N ASN A 27 2.45 24.86 -11.57
CA ASN A 27 3.30 23.70 -11.24
C ASN A 27 3.05 23.18 -9.82
N ALA A 28 2.94 24.04 -8.82
CA ALA A 28 2.63 23.64 -7.43
C ALA A 28 1.26 22.96 -7.30
N MET A 29 0.28 23.37 -8.10
CA MET A 29 -1.06 22.77 -8.11
C MET A 29 -1.10 21.40 -8.81
N ARG A 30 -0.22 21.15 -9.78
CA ARG A 30 -0.07 19.83 -10.44
C ARG A 30 0.67 18.81 -9.56
N VAL A 31 1.64 19.26 -8.76
CA VAL A 31 2.49 18.39 -7.94
C VAL A 31 1.74 17.66 -6.81
N GLY A 32 0.51 18.07 -6.45
CA GLY A 32 -0.24 17.48 -5.33
C GLY A 32 -1.40 16.54 -5.71
N THR A 33 -1.76 16.41 -6.99
CA THR A 33 -2.95 15.63 -7.42
C THR A 33 -2.60 14.27 -8.00
N ASP A 34 -1.39 14.09 -8.52
CA ASP A 34 -1.01 12.84 -9.18
C ASP A 34 -0.79 11.67 -8.20
N GLU A 35 -0.36 11.93 -6.96
CA GLU A 35 0.10 10.89 -6.01
C GLU A 35 -1.00 9.94 -5.53
N TYR A 36 -2.26 10.38 -5.47
CA TYR A 36 -3.39 9.54 -5.03
C TYR A 36 -4.30 9.07 -6.17
N SER A 37 -4.10 9.57 -7.40
CA SER A 37 -4.90 9.22 -8.57
C SER A 37 -4.91 7.72 -8.88
N PHE A 38 -3.86 6.99 -8.47
CA PHE A 38 -3.78 5.53 -8.55
C PHE A 38 -4.93 4.83 -7.83
N PHE A 39 -5.39 5.39 -6.70
CA PHE A 39 -6.41 4.76 -5.85
C PHE A 39 -7.85 5.08 -6.27
N ASP A 40 -8.08 6.15 -7.03
CA ASP A 40 -9.41 6.56 -7.50
C ASP A 40 -10.23 5.39 -8.09
N PRO A 41 -9.73 4.62 -9.08
CA PRO A 41 -10.48 3.51 -9.64
C PRO A 41 -10.74 2.37 -8.64
N ILE A 42 -9.83 2.13 -7.69
CA ILE A 42 -9.99 1.10 -6.66
C ILE A 42 -11.11 1.49 -5.69
N ILE A 43 -11.16 2.77 -5.30
CA ILE A 43 -12.18 3.34 -4.42
C ILE A 43 -13.56 3.30 -5.11
N ASP A 44 -13.62 3.67 -6.39
CA ASP A 44 -14.86 3.65 -7.18
C ASP A 44 -15.44 2.23 -7.26
N VAL A 45 -14.61 1.25 -7.61
CA VAL A 45 -15.04 -0.16 -7.69
C VAL A 45 -15.48 -0.67 -6.32
N SER A 46 -14.71 -0.39 -5.27
CA SER A 46 -15.09 -0.77 -3.90
C SER A 46 -16.45 -0.19 -3.52
N THR A 47 -16.71 1.07 -3.85
CA THR A 47 -17.98 1.74 -3.57
C THR A 47 -19.14 1.09 -4.33
N LEU A 48 -18.94 0.77 -5.61
CA LEU A 48 -19.95 0.08 -6.43
C LEU A 48 -20.26 -1.32 -5.90
N VAL A 49 -19.25 -2.09 -5.51
CA VAL A 49 -19.44 -3.43 -4.94
C VAL A 49 -20.23 -3.34 -3.63
N ASN A 50 -19.87 -2.44 -2.73
CA ASN A 50 -20.60 -2.25 -1.47
C ASN A 50 -22.05 -1.78 -1.67
N ALA A 51 -22.34 -1.03 -2.73
CA ALA A 51 -23.67 -0.48 -2.98
C ALA A 51 -24.59 -1.42 -3.78
N LEU A 52 -24.02 -2.24 -4.67
CA LEU A 52 -24.79 -2.96 -5.69
C LEU A 52 -24.67 -4.49 -5.60
N TYR A 53 -23.74 -5.02 -4.80
CA TYR A 53 -23.61 -6.46 -4.64
C TYR A 53 -24.80 -7.05 -3.87
N VAL A 54 -25.16 -8.29 -4.19
CA VAL A 54 -26.38 -8.95 -3.71
C VAL A 54 -26.31 -9.26 -2.21
N GLU A 55 -25.10 -9.51 -1.70
CA GLU A 55 -24.82 -9.86 -0.31
C GLU A 55 -23.90 -8.81 0.31
N ASP A 56 -23.81 -8.76 1.64
CA ASP A 56 -22.87 -7.88 2.32
C ASP A 56 -21.43 -8.37 2.07
N PRO A 57 -20.58 -7.60 1.35
CA PRO A 57 -19.23 -8.04 1.07
C PRO A 57 -18.34 -7.94 2.32
N ASP A 58 -17.43 -8.91 2.48
CA ASP A 58 -16.40 -8.85 3.51
C ASP A 58 -15.31 -7.83 3.10
N ALA A 59 -15.29 -6.69 3.78
CA ALA A 59 -14.34 -5.61 3.52
C ALA A 59 -12.88 -6.03 3.71
N GLU A 60 -12.58 -6.91 4.66
CA GLU A 60 -11.20 -7.40 4.89
C GLU A 60 -10.79 -8.33 3.75
N ALA A 61 -11.70 -9.17 3.27
CA ALA A 61 -11.45 -10.03 2.11
C ALA A 61 -11.24 -9.21 0.82
N LEU A 62 -12.06 -8.19 0.57
CA LEU A 62 -11.89 -7.30 -0.58
C LEU A 62 -10.57 -6.53 -0.54
N GLN A 63 -10.20 -6.02 0.64
CA GLN A 63 -8.91 -5.34 0.82
C GLN A 63 -7.74 -6.28 0.55
N ARG A 64 -7.78 -7.50 1.10
CA ARG A 64 -6.74 -8.50 0.88
C ARG A 64 -6.61 -8.87 -0.60
N GLY A 65 -7.73 -9.15 -1.28
CA GLY A 65 -7.73 -9.49 -2.70
C GLY A 65 -7.19 -8.35 -3.58
N ALA A 66 -7.48 -7.09 -3.25
CA ALA A 66 -6.91 -5.94 -3.97
C ALA A 66 -5.39 -5.85 -3.80
N ILE A 67 -4.87 -6.14 -2.60
CA ILE A 67 -3.42 -6.15 -2.34
C ILE A 67 -2.76 -7.34 -3.06
N GLU A 68 -3.32 -8.54 -2.94
CA GLU A 68 -2.79 -9.75 -3.57
C GLU A 68 -2.70 -9.60 -5.09
N GLY A 69 -3.75 -9.07 -5.74
CA GLY A 69 -3.73 -8.80 -7.19
C GLY A 69 -2.64 -7.80 -7.61
N MET A 70 -2.34 -6.79 -6.78
CA MET A 70 -1.20 -5.89 -7.04
C MET A 70 0.15 -6.60 -6.97
N LEU A 71 0.29 -7.58 -6.05
CA LEU A 71 1.54 -8.33 -5.90
C LEU A 71 1.73 -9.38 -6.98
N GLU A 72 0.65 -10.01 -7.47
CA GLU A 72 0.70 -10.99 -8.56
C GLU A 72 1.33 -10.40 -9.83
N GLU A 73 1.05 -9.14 -10.14
CA GLU A 73 1.62 -8.42 -11.29
C GLU A 73 3.15 -8.26 -11.23
N LEU A 74 3.75 -8.33 -10.03
CA LEU A 74 5.20 -8.27 -9.87
C LEU A 74 5.90 -9.55 -10.38
N ASN A 75 5.17 -10.65 -10.55
CA ASN A 75 5.72 -11.97 -10.92
C ASN A 75 6.88 -12.40 -10.01
N ASP A 76 6.89 -11.96 -8.75
CA ASP A 76 7.91 -12.27 -7.75
C ASP A 76 7.35 -13.23 -6.69
N PRO A 77 7.76 -14.51 -6.68
CA PRO A 77 7.24 -15.50 -5.73
C PRO A 77 7.66 -15.24 -4.28
N TYR A 78 8.60 -14.32 -4.03
CA TYR A 78 9.07 -13.99 -2.69
C TYR A 78 8.37 -12.77 -2.08
N THR A 79 7.57 -12.05 -2.87
CA THR A 79 6.82 -10.89 -2.40
C THR A 79 5.42 -11.32 -2.00
N THR A 80 5.08 -11.12 -0.72
CA THR A 80 3.75 -11.46 -0.19
C THR A 80 3.29 -10.43 0.84
N PHE A 81 1.97 -10.27 0.97
CA PHE A 81 1.36 -9.44 1.99
C PHE A 81 0.93 -10.30 3.18
N VAL A 82 1.37 -9.91 4.38
CA VAL A 82 1.03 -10.61 5.62
C VAL A 82 0.07 -9.75 6.44
N PRO A 83 -1.20 -10.17 6.61
CA PRO A 83 -2.15 -9.43 7.42
C PRO A 83 -1.77 -9.49 8.90
N ARG A 84 -2.21 -8.50 9.68
CA ARG A 84 -1.87 -8.36 11.11
C ARG A 84 -2.19 -9.60 11.95
N ARG A 85 -3.30 -10.26 11.64
CA ARG A 85 -3.75 -11.49 12.33
C ARG A 85 -2.77 -12.65 12.17
N ASP A 86 -2.04 -12.70 11.05
CA ASP A 86 -1.16 -13.82 10.68
C ASP A 86 0.32 -13.45 10.92
N THR A 87 0.61 -12.22 11.36
CA THR A 87 1.98 -11.72 11.57
C THR A 87 2.75 -12.53 12.61
N GLN A 88 2.09 -13.01 13.66
CA GLN A 88 2.76 -13.79 14.70
C GLN A 88 3.26 -15.13 14.14
N ASP A 89 2.43 -15.84 13.39
CA ASP A 89 2.80 -17.15 12.83
C ASP A 89 3.82 -16.97 11.71
N PHE A 90 3.65 -15.97 10.85
CA PHE A 90 4.66 -15.60 9.86
C PHE A 90 6.02 -15.27 10.49
N SER A 91 6.02 -14.56 11.63
CA SER A 91 7.27 -14.26 12.34
C SER A 91 7.93 -15.52 12.89
N LYS A 92 7.15 -16.50 13.40
CA LYS A 92 7.68 -17.79 13.83
C LYS A 92 8.31 -18.55 12.67
N ASP A 93 7.68 -18.52 11.49
CA ASP A 93 8.20 -19.17 10.28
C ASP A 93 9.54 -18.53 9.85
N LEU A 94 9.67 -17.21 9.97
CA LEU A 94 10.92 -16.49 9.65
C LEU A 94 12.04 -16.69 10.67
N THR A 95 11.73 -16.65 11.97
CA THR A 95 12.75 -16.77 13.02
C THR A 95 13.13 -18.22 13.28
N GLY A 96 12.26 -19.17 12.92
CA GLY A 96 12.39 -20.57 13.32
C GLY A 96 12.20 -20.79 14.82
N GLU A 97 11.73 -19.78 15.56
CA GLU A 97 11.50 -19.86 17.00
C GLU A 97 10.12 -20.47 17.26
N TYR A 98 10.08 -21.79 17.32
CA TYR A 98 8.91 -22.53 17.75
C TYR A 98 8.87 -22.61 19.28
N VAL A 99 7.89 -21.95 19.91
CA VAL A 99 7.61 -22.11 21.35
C VAL A 99 6.72 -23.35 21.54
N GLY A 100 7.28 -24.42 22.09
CA GLY A 100 6.60 -25.67 22.40
C GLY A 100 7.41 -26.54 23.37
N ILE A 101 6.93 -27.73 23.70
CA ILE A 101 7.68 -28.70 24.53
C ILE A 101 8.82 -29.40 23.78
N GLY A 102 8.99 -29.13 22.49
CA GLY A 102 9.99 -29.77 21.64
C GLY A 102 9.73 -31.26 21.41
N ALA A 103 8.54 -31.66 20.97
CA ALA A 103 8.19 -33.07 20.77
C ALA A 103 7.45 -33.31 19.45
N GLU A 104 7.88 -34.32 18.69
CA GLU A 104 7.21 -34.79 17.48
C GLU A 104 6.05 -35.73 17.86
N VAL A 105 4.83 -35.43 17.39
CA VAL A 105 3.63 -36.23 17.68
C VAL A 105 3.22 -37.05 16.46
N GLN A 106 2.90 -38.34 16.68
CA GLN A 106 2.30 -39.20 15.67
C GLN A 106 1.01 -39.84 16.19
N ILE A 107 0.11 -40.22 15.29
CA ILE A 107 -1.06 -41.04 15.64
C ILE A 107 -0.66 -42.51 15.51
N ARG A 108 -0.75 -43.26 16.61
CA ARG A 108 -0.63 -44.73 16.65
C ARG A 108 -1.84 -45.31 17.34
N ASP A 109 -2.45 -46.32 16.72
CA ASP A 109 -3.62 -47.03 17.23
C ASP A 109 -4.79 -46.11 17.62
N GLY A 110 -4.94 -44.97 16.93
CA GLY A 110 -5.98 -43.97 17.20
C GLY A 110 -5.66 -42.99 18.33
N TRP A 111 -4.49 -43.08 18.95
CA TRP A 111 -4.05 -42.20 20.03
C TRP A 111 -2.95 -41.25 19.57
N LEU A 112 -3.07 -39.98 19.97
CA LEU A 112 -2.00 -39.00 19.82
C LEU A 112 -0.83 -39.39 20.73
N THR A 113 0.32 -39.71 20.15
CA THR A 113 1.48 -40.27 20.85
C THR A 113 2.72 -39.44 20.55
N ILE A 114 3.53 -39.14 21.57
CA ILE A 114 4.84 -38.50 21.36
C ILE A 114 5.82 -39.55 20.82
N SER A 115 6.41 -39.26 19.67
CA SER A 115 7.35 -40.15 18.97
C SER A 115 8.80 -39.88 19.37
N SER A 116 9.23 -38.61 19.43
CA SER A 116 10.55 -38.21 19.95
C SER A 116 10.54 -36.78 20.48
N PRO A 117 11.18 -36.49 21.62
CA PRO A 117 11.60 -35.14 21.94
C PRO A 117 12.75 -34.70 21.01
N LEU A 118 12.88 -33.39 20.80
CA LEU A 118 13.98 -32.77 20.09
C LEU A 118 15.19 -32.64 21.03
N ASP A 119 16.39 -32.96 20.55
CA ASP A 119 17.60 -32.89 21.36
C ASP A 119 17.84 -31.46 21.87
N GLY A 120 17.87 -31.30 23.20
CA GLY A 120 18.14 -30.02 23.87
C GLY A 120 16.91 -29.20 24.28
N SER A 121 15.70 -29.76 24.22
CA SER A 121 14.46 -29.17 24.78
C SER A 121 14.36 -29.25 26.31
#